data_AF-A0A0K6FLJ6-F1
#
_entry.id   AF-A0A0K6FLJ6-F1
#
_cell.length_a   1.000
_cell.length_b   1.000
_cell.length_c   1.000
_cell.angle_alpha   90.00
_cell.angle_beta   90.00
_cell.angle_gamma   90.00
#
_symmetry.space_group_name_H-M   'P 1'
#
loop_
_entity.id
_entity.type
_entity.pdbx_description
1 polymer ?
#
loop_
_entity_poly.entity_id
_entity_poly.type
_entity_poly.pdbx_seq_one_letter_code
_entity_poly.pdbx_strand_id
1 'polypeptide(L)'
;MAPLPVLASSLVGNDSPNHWAFRYLMLSYLGLVEVAPKKYHGLWVMRFAQVHIASGEWRFLCIRPYPKFPSFNLGEGFSALKIDVAPPMPPQLLVDIKLQAIPFYKRDVGSDKAERVEYTHQDLLSHLSDPYFQRRLLRNVPGNPLMFCKNLIQNLADLRIIALELLETFTTARDSLAARNIADMPIIKHNVAPRSSVRPIRET
;
A
#
# COMPACT_ATOMS: atom_id res chain seq x y z
N MET A 1 -7.25 12.25 19.32
CA MET A 1 -7.95 11.29 18.45
C MET A 1 -7.69 9.90 19.02
N ALA A 2 -8.75 9.12 19.28
CA ALA A 2 -8.60 7.73 19.72
C ALA A 2 -7.96 6.87 18.59
N PRO A 3 -7.22 5.80 18.91
CA PRO A 3 -6.71 4.88 17.90
C PRO A 3 -7.89 4.22 17.18
N LEU A 4 -7.74 4.02 15.87
CA LEU A 4 -8.66 3.25 15.07
C LEU A 4 -8.54 1.76 15.41
N PRO A 5 -9.64 1.01 15.50
CA PRO A 5 -9.59 -0.44 15.61
C PRO A 5 -8.88 -1.05 14.38
N VAL A 6 -8.13 -2.13 14.62
CA VAL A 6 -7.54 -2.97 13.57
C VAL A 6 -8.47 -4.16 13.33
N LEU A 7 -9.01 -4.27 12.13
CA LEU A 7 -9.89 -5.35 11.71
C LEU A 7 -9.07 -6.33 10.87
N ALA A 8 -8.66 -7.44 11.48
CA ALA A 8 -8.06 -8.55 10.76
C ALA A 8 -9.18 -9.49 10.30
N SER A 9 -9.38 -9.59 8.99
CA SER A 9 -10.26 -10.64 8.43
C SER A 9 -9.72 -12.00 8.86
N SER A 10 -10.61 -12.95 9.18
CA SER A 10 -10.23 -14.30 9.63
C SER A 10 -9.17 -14.87 8.70
N LEU A 11 -7.92 -14.86 9.16
CA LEU A 11 -6.82 -15.49 8.46
C LEU A 11 -7.19 -16.96 8.38
N VAL A 12 -7.24 -17.50 7.17
CA VAL A 12 -7.71 -18.87 6.94
C VAL A 12 -6.81 -19.82 7.75
N GLY A 13 -7.41 -20.53 8.71
CA GLY A 13 -6.71 -21.49 9.60
C GLY A 13 -6.70 -21.06 11.08
N ASN A 14 -6.67 -22.04 11.99
CA ASN A 14 -6.50 -21.82 13.44
C ASN A 14 -5.06 -21.38 13.82
N ASP A 15 -4.30 -20.87 12.87
CA ASP A 15 -2.89 -20.58 13.08
C ASP A 15 -2.68 -19.26 13.81
N SER A 16 -1.81 -19.31 14.83
CA SER A 16 -1.45 -18.13 15.61
C SER A 16 -0.75 -17.07 14.73
N PRO A 17 -1.05 -15.77 14.90
CA PRO A 17 -0.29 -14.66 14.33
C PRO A 17 1.24 -14.80 14.46
N ASN A 18 1.72 -15.43 15.53
CA ASN A 18 3.15 -15.61 15.79
C ASN A 18 3.81 -16.61 14.82
N HIS A 19 3.05 -17.44 14.11
CA HIS A 19 3.59 -18.44 13.19
C HIS A 19 3.93 -17.87 11.81
N TRP A 20 3.59 -16.60 11.55
CA TRP A 20 3.75 -15.99 10.23
C TRP A 20 4.79 -14.89 10.28
N ALA A 21 5.95 -15.14 9.69
CA ALA A 21 7.07 -14.22 9.66
C ALA A 21 7.03 -13.35 8.39
N PHE A 22 7.26 -12.05 8.55
CA PHE A 22 7.36 -11.10 7.45
C PHE A 22 8.66 -11.30 6.66
N ARG A 23 8.59 -11.13 5.34
CA ARG A 23 9.74 -11.34 4.43
C ARG A 23 9.93 -10.19 3.45
N TYR A 24 8.85 -9.69 2.87
CA TYR A 24 8.92 -8.62 1.87
C TYR A 24 7.74 -7.67 1.99
N LEU A 25 8.01 -6.38 1.77
CA LEU A 25 7.00 -5.44 1.32
C LEU A 25 7.05 -5.38 -0.20
N MET A 26 5.94 -5.70 -0.86
CA MET A 26 5.81 -5.62 -2.31
C MET A 26 5.00 -4.40 -2.70
N LEU A 27 5.48 -3.65 -3.67
CA LEU A 27 4.82 -2.49 -4.28
C LEU A 27 4.66 -2.77 -5.76
N SER A 28 3.43 -3.00 -6.18
CA SER A 28 3.11 -3.40 -7.54
C SER A 28 2.30 -2.31 -8.25
N TYR A 29 2.71 -1.92 -9.44
CA TYR A 29 1.98 -0.98 -10.28
C TYR A 29 1.15 -1.72 -11.33
N LEU A 30 -0.16 -1.50 -11.28
CA LEU A 30 -1.13 -2.07 -12.22
C LEU A 30 -1.49 -1.01 -13.27
N GLY A 31 -1.26 -1.33 -14.56
CA GLY A 31 -1.48 -0.41 -15.67
C GLY A 31 -2.94 -0.05 -15.89
N LEU A 32 -3.77 -1.06 -16.15
CA LEU A 32 -5.22 -0.94 -16.27
C LEU A 32 -5.85 -2.08 -15.47
N VAL A 33 -6.69 -1.74 -14.50
CA VAL A 33 -7.50 -2.73 -13.78
C VAL A 33 -8.96 -2.49 -14.08
N GLU A 34 -9.59 -3.46 -14.73
CA GLU A 34 -11.04 -3.49 -14.87
C GLU A 34 -11.64 -4.16 -13.62
N VAL A 35 -12.19 -3.36 -12.72
CA VAL A 35 -13.00 -3.86 -11.60
C VAL A 35 -14.43 -3.44 -11.89
N ALA A 36 -15.18 -4.32 -12.56
CA ALA A 36 -16.53 -4.02 -13.04
C ALA A 36 -17.39 -3.34 -11.94
N PRO A 37 -18.05 -2.21 -12.22
CA PRO A 37 -18.23 -1.56 -13.53
C PRO A 37 -17.18 -0.48 -13.89
N LYS A 38 -16.08 -0.35 -13.13
CA LYS A 38 -15.13 0.78 -13.25
C LYS A 38 -13.77 0.33 -13.78
N LYS A 39 -13.22 1.11 -14.72
CA LYS A 39 -11.81 0.98 -15.14
C LYS A 39 -10.97 1.92 -14.30
N TYR A 40 -9.94 1.37 -13.67
CA TYR A 40 -8.97 2.13 -12.91
C TYR A 40 -7.64 2.12 -13.67
N HIS A 41 -7.11 3.31 -13.97
CA HIS A 41 -5.78 3.46 -14.52
C HIS A 41 -4.78 3.65 -13.38
N GLY A 42 -3.63 2.98 -13.47
CA GLY A 42 -2.45 3.28 -12.67
C GLY A 42 -2.61 3.10 -11.15
N LEU A 43 -3.01 1.90 -10.73
CA LEU A 43 -3.17 1.59 -9.30
C LEU A 43 -1.88 1.01 -8.70
N TRP A 44 -1.38 1.64 -7.64
CA TRP A 44 -0.36 1.04 -6.79
C TRP A 44 -1.00 0.12 -5.75
N VAL A 45 -0.52 -1.12 -5.68
CA VAL A 45 -0.95 -2.12 -4.70
C VAL A 45 0.23 -2.45 -3.81
N MET A 46 0.03 -2.33 -2.50
CA MET A 46 1.02 -2.69 -1.48
C MET A 46 0.62 -4.02 -0.83
N ARG A 47 1.56 -4.96 -0.77
CA ARG A 47 1.36 -6.30 -0.20
C ARG A 47 2.45 -6.66 0.78
N PHE A 48 2.08 -7.32 1.86
CA PHE A 48 2.98 -7.87 2.86
C PHE A 48 3.12 -9.36 2.58
N ALA A 49 4.30 -9.79 2.14
CA ALA A 49 4.61 -11.20 1.98
C ALA A 49 5.03 -11.79 3.34
N GLN A 50 4.32 -12.82 3.77
CA GLN A 50 4.63 -13.57 4.98
C GLN A 50 4.85 -15.04 4.65
N VAL A 51 5.71 -15.69 5.42
CA VAL A 51 5.95 -17.14 5.35
C VAL A 51 5.61 -17.77 6.70
N HIS A 52 4.95 -18.91 6.68
CA HIS A 52 4.72 -19.71 7.88
C HIS A 52 6.05 -20.31 8.34
N ILE A 53 6.42 -20.11 9.60
CA ILE A 53 7.74 -20.45 10.13
C ILE A 53 7.99 -21.98 10.07
N ALA A 54 6.99 -22.79 10.44
CA ALA A 54 7.14 -24.25 10.44
C ALA A 54 6.94 -24.91 9.06
N SER A 55 5.83 -24.61 8.35
CA SER A 55 5.49 -25.26 7.08
C SER A 55 6.17 -24.65 5.84
N GLY A 56 6.67 -23.42 5.92
CA GLY A 56 7.21 -22.70 4.76
C GLY A 56 6.14 -22.16 3.79
N GLU A 57 4.86 -22.27 4.13
CA GLU A 57 3.75 -21.78 3.30
C GLU A 57 3.79 -20.24 3.17
N TRP A 58 3.45 -19.73 1.99
CA TRP A 58 3.41 -18.29 1.72
C TRP A 58 2.00 -17.73 1.75
N ARG A 59 1.85 -16.53 2.33
CA ARG A 59 0.64 -15.72 2.19
C ARG A 59 0.98 -14.26 1.93
N PHE A 60 0.01 -13.57 1.36
CA PHE A 60 0.11 -12.14 1.06
C PHE A 60 -1.01 -11.41 1.77
N LEU A 61 -0.70 -10.30 2.43
CA LEU A 61 -1.67 -9.45 3.10
C LEU A 61 -1.68 -8.07 2.49
N CYS A 62 -2.79 -7.35 2.63
CA CYS A 62 -2.86 -5.93 2.34
C CYS A 62 -3.48 -5.20 3.53
N ILE A 63 -2.99 -3.98 3.77
CA ILE A 63 -3.50 -3.09 4.82
C ILE A 63 -4.13 -1.90 4.13
N ARG A 64 -5.37 -1.57 4.49
CA ARG A 64 -6.09 -0.44 3.91
C ARG A 64 -6.83 0.31 5.00
N PRO A 65 -6.87 1.65 4.94
CA PRO A 65 -7.76 2.41 5.80
C PRO A 65 -9.22 2.15 5.36
N TYR A 66 -10.09 1.82 6.31
CA TYR A 66 -11.50 1.58 6.06
C TYR A 66 -12.29 2.88 6.25
N PRO A 67 -13.01 3.38 5.24
CA PRO A 67 -13.70 4.65 5.35
C PRO A 67 -14.86 4.57 6.35
N LYS A 68 -15.16 5.70 7.02
CA LYS A 68 -16.26 5.76 7.99
C LYS A 68 -17.63 5.55 7.33
N PHE A 69 -17.78 5.98 6.08
CA PHE A 69 -18.98 5.81 5.28
C PHE A 69 -18.65 5.10 3.95
N PRO A 70 -19.58 4.32 3.40
CA PRO A 70 -19.37 3.61 2.14
C PRO A 70 -19.26 4.54 0.92
N SER A 71 -19.76 5.79 1.03
CA SER A 71 -19.51 6.84 0.06
C SER A 71 -18.09 7.39 0.24
N PHE A 72 -17.27 7.25 -0.79
CA PHE A 72 -15.90 7.79 -0.84
C PHE A 72 -15.93 9.32 -1.03
N ASN A 73 -16.49 10.05 -0.07
CA ASN A 73 -16.42 11.51 -0.08
C ASN A 73 -15.03 11.92 0.40
N LEU A 74 -14.29 12.65 -0.45
CA LEU A 74 -13.00 13.23 -0.10
C LEU A 74 -13.15 14.10 1.16
N GLY A 75 -12.39 13.80 2.20
CA GLY A 75 -12.39 14.55 3.47
C GLY A 75 -13.04 13.81 4.65
N GLU A 76 -13.82 12.76 4.39
CA GLU A 76 -14.37 11.93 5.46
C GLU A 76 -13.28 11.00 6.03
N GLY A 77 -13.16 10.97 7.36
CA GLY A 77 -12.13 10.19 8.07
C GLY A 77 -12.31 8.68 7.97
N PHE A 78 -11.36 7.94 8.53
CA PHE A 78 -11.38 6.47 8.56
C PHE A 78 -11.97 5.96 9.88
N SER A 79 -12.65 4.81 9.83
CA SER A 79 -13.24 4.15 10.99
C SER A 79 -12.40 2.98 11.51
N ALA A 80 -11.54 2.40 10.66
CA ALA A 80 -10.67 1.29 11.03
C ALA A 80 -9.44 1.19 10.12
N LEU A 81 -8.45 0.40 10.55
CA LEU A 81 -7.44 -0.18 9.66
C LEU A 81 -7.85 -1.62 9.38
N LYS A 82 -8.01 -1.99 8.11
CA LYS A 82 -8.38 -3.35 7.72
C LYS A 82 -7.17 -4.10 7.18
N ILE A 83 -6.98 -5.33 7.65
CA ILE A 83 -5.99 -6.27 7.14
C ILE A 83 -6.73 -7.43 6.48
N ASP A 84 -6.47 -7.60 5.20
CA ASP A 84 -7.09 -8.64 4.37
C ASP A 84 -6.02 -9.53 3.74
N VAL A 85 -6.38 -10.78 3.45
CA VAL A 85 -5.62 -11.61 2.52
C VAL A 85 -5.64 -10.92 1.15
N ALA A 86 -4.46 -10.68 0.60
CA ALA A 86 -4.33 -10.09 -0.71
C ALA A 86 -4.77 -11.10 -1.78
N PRO A 87 -5.62 -10.71 -2.73
CA PRO A 87 -6.01 -11.59 -3.83
C PRO A 87 -4.77 -11.93 -4.70
N PRO A 88 -4.82 -12.99 -5.51
CA PRO A 88 -3.79 -13.25 -6.52
C PRO A 88 -3.49 -12.00 -7.35
N MET A 89 -2.23 -11.80 -7.76
CA MET A 89 -1.90 -10.69 -8.66
C MET A 89 -2.54 -10.92 -10.02
N PRO A 90 -3.19 -9.91 -10.62
CA PRO A 90 -3.61 -10.02 -12.01
C PRO A 90 -2.36 -10.06 -12.91
N PRO A 91 -2.43 -10.72 -14.09
CA PRO A 91 -1.28 -10.90 -14.97
C PRO A 91 -0.75 -9.59 -15.58
N GLN A 92 -1.53 -8.50 -15.57
CA GLN A 92 -1.17 -7.19 -16.14
C GLN A 92 -0.28 -6.33 -15.21
N LEU A 93 0.73 -6.94 -14.61
CA LEU A 93 1.69 -6.27 -13.74
C LEU A 93 2.74 -5.54 -14.59
N LEU A 94 2.83 -4.21 -14.43
CA LEU A 94 3.80 -3.41 -15.16
C LEU A 94 5.13 -3.28 -14.41
N VAL A 95 5.07 -3.15 -13.08
CA VAL A 95 6.25 -2.97 -12.23
C VAL A 95 6.02 -3.65 -10.88
N ASP A 96 7.03 -4.35 -10.37
CA ASP A 96 7.03 -4.92 -9.02
C ASP A 96 8.32 -4.52 -8.29
N ILE A 97 8.18 -3.93 -7.10
CA ILE A 97 9.29 -3.56 -6.24
C ILE A 97 9.18 -4.36 -4.96
N LYS A 98 10.26 -5.07 -4.60
CA LYS A 98 10.32 -5.90 -3.40
C LYS A 98 11.32 -5.28 -2.42
N LEU A 99 10.82 -4.80 -1.28
CA LEU A 99 11.64 -4.32 -0.18
C LEU A 99 11.81 -5.47 0.81
N GLN A 100 13.04 -6.00 0.90
CA GLN A 100 13.35 -7.13 1.75
C GLN A 100 13.32 -6.74 3.23
N ALA A 101 12.76 -7.64 4.04
CA ALA A 101 12.79 -7.50 5.49
C ALA A 101 14.21 -7.70 6.02
N ILE A 102 14.65 -6.81 6.91
CA ILE A 102 15.95 -6.92 7.57
C ILE A 102 15.86 -8.02 8.63
N PRO A 103 16.77 -9.01 8.64
CA PRO A 103 16.80 -10.00 9.71
C PRO A 103 17.20 -9.34 11.04
N PHE A 104 16.44 -9.61 12.10
CA PHE A 104 16.81 -9.21 13.46
C PHE A 104 17.60 -10.34 14.11
N TYR A 105 18.54 -9.99 14.99
CA TYR A 105 19.28 -10.97 15.79
C TYR A 105 19.24 -10.56 17.26
N LYS A 106 19.00 -11.52 18.16
CA LYS A 106 19.17 -11.36 19.60
C LYS A 106 20.29 -12.28 20.08
N ARG A 107 21.11 -11.77 20.99
CA ARG A 107 22.12 -12.59 21.66
C ARG A 107 21.42 -13.42 22.74
N ASP A 108 21.53 -14.73 22.65
CA ASP A 108 21.12 -15.61 23.73
C ASP A 108 22.14 -15.52 24.88
N VAL A 109 21.65 -15.21 26.08
CA VAL A 109 22.47 -15.03 27.28
C VAL A 109 23.06 -16.37 27.74
N GLY A 110 22.40 -17.49 27.45
CA GLY A 110 22.85 -18.82 27.86
C GLY A 110 23.94 -19.41 26.96
N SER A 111 23.80 -19.27 25.63
CA SER A 111 24.70 -19.89 24.66
C SER A 111 25.74 -18.96 24.03
N ASP A 112 25.63 -17.66 24.30
CA ASP A 112 26.42 -16.59 23.66
C ASP A 112 26.28 -16.49 22.13
N LYS A 113 25.30 -17.20 21.54
CA LYS A 113 25.05 -17.20 20.11
C LYS A 113 24.03 -16.12 19.73
N ALA A 114 24.18 -15.59 18.52
CA ALA A 114 23.18 -14.72 17.92
C ALA A 114 22.07 -15.59 17.29
N GLU A 115 20.85 -15.46 17.80
CA GLU A 115 19.67 -16.11 17.25
C GLU A 115 18.86 -15.13 16.40
N ARG A 116 18.43 -15.59 15.22
CA ARG A 116 17.57 -14.79 14.35
C ARG A 116 16.19 -14.66 14.97
N VAL A 117 15.71 -13.42 15.09
CA VAL A 117 14.36 -13.10 15.53
C VAL A 117 13.53 -12.70 14.32
N GLU A 118 12.38 -13.34 14.19
CA GLU A 118 11.46 -13.04 13.11
C GLU A 118 10.54 -11.88 13.50
N TYR A 119 10.31 -10.96 12.57
CA TYR A 119 9.24 -9.98 12.69
C TYR A 119 7.93 -10.63 12.25
N THR A 120 7.03 -10.89 13.18
CA THR A 120 5.85 -11.71 12.98
C THR A 120 4.61 -10.89 12.59
N HIS A 121 3.51 -11.56 12.24
CA HIS A 121 2.22 -10.91 12.07
C HIS A 121 1.75 -10.25 13.37
N GLN A 122 2.05 -10.83 14.53
CA GLN A 122 1.69 -10.23 15.82
C GLN A 122 2.42 -8.92 16.06
N ASP A 123 3.71 -8.83 15.71
CA ASP A 123 4.48 -7.59 15.82
C ASP A 123 3.86 -6.50 14.93
N LEU A 124 3.50 -6.86 13.70
CA LEU A 124 2.78 -5.97 12.79
C LEU A 124 1.44 -5.49 13.39
N LEU A 125 0.63 -6.39 13.95
CA LEU A 125 -0.63 -6.03 14.61
C LEU A 125 -0.42 -5.09 15.80
N SER A 126 0.60 -5.35 16.61
CA SER A 126 0.98 -4.51 17.75
C SER A 126 1.31 -3.09 17.29
N HIS A 127 2.17 -2.93 16.28
CA HIS A 127 2.51 -1.63 15.73
C HIS A 127 1.30 -0.92 15.10
N LEU A 128 0.45 -1.65 14.37
CA LEU A 128 -0.76 -1.05 13.78
C LEU A 128 -1.79 -0.64 14.84
N SER A 129 -1.77 -1.24 16.03
CA SER A 129 -2.64 -0.89 17.15
C SER A 129 -2.06 0.23 18.01
N ASP A 130 -0.77 0.54 17.86
CA ASP A 130 -0.10 1.60 18.62
C ASP A 130 -0.61 3.00 18.22
N PRO A 131 -1.11 3.82 19.17
CA PRO A 131 -1.65 5.14 18.86
C PRO A 131 -0.63 6.12 18.28
N TYR A 132 0.66 5.99 18.63
CA TYR A 132 1.69 6.86 18.08
C TYR A 132 1.97 6.50 16.61
N PHE A 133 2.09 5.21 16.32
CA PHE A 133 2.24 4.67 14.97
C PHE A 133 1.06 5.07 14.09
N GLN A 134 -0.19 4.88 14.56
CA GLN A 134 -1.38 5.27 13.79
C GLN A 134 -1.45 6.76 13.49
N ARG A 135 -1.07 7.63 14.43
CA ARG A 135 -1.02 9.09 14.19
C ARG A 135 -0.06 9.43 13.06
N ARG A 136 1.09 8.76 12.99
CA ARG A 136 2.06 8.95 11.90
C ARG A 136 1.55 8.37 10.59
N LEU A 137 1.00 7.16 10.64
CA LEU A 137 0.47 6.43 9.49
C LEU A 137 -0.67 7.20 8.79
N LEU A 138 -1.59 7.76 9.57
CA LEU A 138 -2.80 8.43 9.07
C LEU A 138 -2.64 9.93 8.85
N ARG A 139 -1.43 10.47 9.08
CA ARG A 139 -1.13 11.89 8.88
C ARG A 139 -1.33 12.28 7.41
N ASN A 140 -2.18 13.27 7.16
CA ASN A 140 -2.46 13.80 5.81
C ASN A 140 -3.00 12.74 4.83
N VAL A 141 -3.69 11.72 5.34
CA VAL A 141 -4.31 10.66 4.52
C VAL A 141 -5.76 10.94 4.05
N PRO A 142 -6.54 11.95 4.51
CA PRO A 142 -7.94 12.06 4.08
C PRO A 142 -8.03 12.25 2.57
N GLY A 143 -8.57 11.24 1.87
CA GLY A 143 -8.72 11.22 0.42
C GLY A 143 -7.47 10.87 -0.41
N ASN A 144 -6.33 10.51 0.19
CA ASN A 144 -5.11 10.15 -0.55
C ASN A 144 -4.51 8.80 -0.12
N PRO A 145 -4.89 7.67 -0.77
CA PRO A 145 -4.35 6.35 -0.49
C PRO A 145 -2.83 6.22 -0.73
N LEU A 146 -2.25 7.03 -1.62
CA LEU A 146 -0.81 7.01 -1.86
C LEU A 146 -0.03 7.55 -0.65
N MET A 147 -0.58 8.57 0.04
CA MET A 147 0.00 9.08 1.28
C MET A 147 -0.01 8.03 2.39
N PHE A 148 -1.07 7.21 2.48
CA PHE A 148 -1.10 6.07 3.39
C PHE A 148 0.06 5.10 3.12
N CYS A 149 0.22 4.66 1.86
CA CYS A 149 1.30 3.76 1.48
C CYS A 149 2.68 4.36 1.79
N LYS A 150 2.90 5.63 1.44
CA LYS A 150 4.14 6.35 1.75
C LYS A 150 4.43 6.36 3.25
N ASN A 151 3.45 6.74 4.07
CA ASN A 151 3.62 6.79 5.52
C ASN A 151 3.88 5.39 6.10
N LEU A 152 3.24 4.35 5.56
CA LEU A 152 3.46 2.98 6.03
C LEU A 152 4.89 2.51 5.73
N ILE A 153 5.36 2.71 4.50
CA ILE A 153 6.72 2.38 4.10
C ILE A 153 7.73 3.11 5.00
N GLN A 154 7.54 4.41 5.24
CA GLN A 154 8.43 5.19 6.11
C GLN A 154 8.46 4.64 7.54
N ASN A 155 7.31 4.31 8.14
CA ASN A 155 7.29 3.77 9.49
C ASN A 155 7.99 2.40 9.57
N LEU A 156 7.83 1.53 8.57
CA LEU A 156 8.52 0.23 8.54
C LEU A 156 10.03 0.40 8.36
N ALA A 157 10.45 1.38 7.58
CA ALA A 157 11.85 1.74 7.39
C ALA A 157 12.46 2.29 8.70
N ASP A 158 11.76 3.18 9.40
CA ASP A 158 12.23 3.75 10.67
C ASP A 158 12.38 2.69 11.77
N LEU A 159 11.49 1.68 11.76
CA LEU A 159 11.58 0.50 12.63
C LEU A 159 12.65 -0.50 12.18
N ARG A 160 13.36 -0.22 11.08
CA ARG A 160 14.35 -1.10 10.46
C ARG A 160 13.79 -2.48 10.12
N ILE A 161 12.49 -2.54 9.81
CA ILE A 161 11.84 -3.77 9.35
C ILE A 161 12.20 -4.01 7.88
N ILE A 162 12.33 -2.95 7.08
CA ILE A 162 12.74 -3.01 5.68
C ILE A 162 13.99 -2.14 5.44
N ALA A 163 14.82 -2.53 4.48
CA ALA A 163 16.03 -1.78 4.11
C ALA A 163 15.70 -0.47 3.37
N LEU A 164 16.26 0.65 3.85
CA LEU A 164 16.09 2.00 3.30
C LEU A 164 16.78 2.19 1.94
N GLU A 165 17.86 1.47 1.69
CA GLU A 165 18.65 1.55 0.44
C GLU A 165 17.80 1.24 -0.81
N LEU A 166 16.70 0.50 -0.64
CA LEU A 166 15.74 0.17 -1.69
C LEU A 166 14.67 1.26 -1.90
N LEU A 167 14.56 2.23 -1.00
CA LEU A 167 13.57 3.31 -1.06
C LEU A 167 13.97 4.40 -2.07
N GLU A 168 15.26 4.67 -2.22
CA GLU A 168 15.79 5.57 -3.26
C GLU A 168 15.54 5.02 -4.67
N THR A 169 15.57 3.69 -4.81
CA THR A 169 15.15 3.00 -6.04
C THR A 169 13.66 3.21 -6.32
N PHE A 170 12.82 3.24 -5.28
CA PHE A 170 11.37 3.47 -5.43
C PHE A 170 11.04 4.88 -5.92
N THR A 171 11.66 5.92 -5.36
CA THR A 171 11.45 7.30 -5.82
C THR A 171 11.87 7.46 -7.27
N THR A 172 13.03 6.91 -7.63
CA THR A 172 13.56 6.96 -9.00
C THR A 172 12.67 6.20 -9.99
N ALA A 173 12.20 5.00 -9.63
CA ALA A 173 11.31 4.20 -10.47
C ALA A 173 9.94 4.85 -10.66
N ARG A 174 9.36 5.42 -9.59
CA ARG A 174 8.09 6.17 -9.64
C ARG A 174 8.19 7.38 -10.56
N ASP A 175 9.25 8.17 -10.42
CA ASP A 175 9.43 9.40 -11.18
C ASP A 175 9.71 9.07 -12.67
N SER A 176 10.44 7.98 -12.93
CA SER A 176 10.63 7.45 -14.28
C SER A 176 9.33 6.95 -14.91
N LEU A 177 8.46 6.27 -14.15
CA LEU A 177 7.16 5.82 -14.64
C LEU A 177 6.20 6.98 -14.89
N ALA A 178 6.20 7.99 -14.02
CA ALA A 178 5.43 9.20 -14.19
C ALA A 178 5.88 9.94 -15.48
N ALA A 179 7.18 10.04 -15.72
CA ALA A 179 7.72 10.64 -16.94
C ALA A 179 7.34 9.86 -18.21
N ARG A 180 7.38 8.53 -18.17
CA ARG A 180 6.98 7.67 -19.31
C ARG A 180 5.47 7.76 -19.60
N ASN A 181 4.64 7.71 -18.56
CA ASN A 181 3.19 7.83 -18.73
C ASN A 181 2.74 9.22 -19.25
N ILE A 182 3.52 10.28 -19.00
CA ILE A 182 3.29 11.60 -19.60
C ILE A 182 3.67 11.60 -21.09
N ALA A 183 4.76 10.91 -21.47
CA ALA A 183 5.21 10.81 -22.85
C ALA A 183 4.32 9.91 -23.72
N ASP A 184 3.75 8.85 -23.14
CA ASP A 184 2.93 7.85 -23.83
C ASP A 184 1.42 8.15 -23.76
N MET A 185 1.01 9.23 -23.07
CA MET A 185 -0.38 9.70 -23.13
C MET A 185 -0.64 10.25 -24.54
N PRO A 186 -1.63 9.74 -25.29
CA PRO A 186 -2.00 10.36 -26.55
C PRO A 186 -2.38 11.81 -26.25
N ILE A 187 -1.70 12.75 -26.89
CA ILE A 187 -2.11 14.16 -26.88
C ILE A 187 -3.52 14.17 -27.46
N ILE A 188 -4.53 14.21 -26.61
CA ILE A 188 -5.89 14.53 -27.02
C ILE A 188 -5.82 15.99 -27.42
N LYS A 189 -5.46 16.24 -28.68
CA LYS A 189 -5.71 17.52 -29.33
C LYS A 189 -7.23 17.63 -29.34
N HIS A 190 -7.79 18.31 -28.34
CA HIS A 190 -9.12 18.85 -28.49
C HIS A 190 -9.05 19.76 -29.72
N ASN A 191 -9.54 19.27 -30.86
CA ASN A 191 -9.93 20.12 -31.97
C ASN A 191 -11.05 21.00 -31.42
N VAL A 192 -10.65 22.11 -30.81
CA VAL A 192 -11.54 23.24 -30.56
C VAL A 192 -11.89 23.75 -31.95
N ALA A 193 -13.03 23.29 -32.48
CA ALA A 193 -13.61 23.87 -33.67
C ALA A 193 -13.72 25.39 -33.43
N PRO A 194 -13.24 26.23 -34.35
CA PRO A 194 -13.34 27.67 -34.19
C PRO A 194 -14.82 28.02 -34.01
N ARG A 195 -15.14 28.70 -32.90
CA ARG A 195 -16.48 29.19 -32.60
C ARG A 195 -16.97 29.99 -33.80
N SER A 196 -17.95 29.46 -34.51
CA SER A 196 -18.56 30.15 -35.64
C SER A 196 -19.18 31.45 -35.13
N SER A 197 -18.85 32.51 -35.86
CA SER A 197 -19.35 33.88 -35.76
C SER A 197 -20.79 34.02 -35.25
N VAL A 198 -20.92 34.90 -34.26
CA VAL A 198 -22.13 35.61 -33.85
C VAL A 198 -22.97 36.02 -35.06
N ARG A 199 -24.24 35.64 -35.11
CA ARG A 199 -25.23 36.26 -36.02
C ARG A 199 -25.84 37.48 -35.34
N PRO A 200 -26.03 38.61 -36.05
CA PRO A 200 -26.65 39.79 -35.47
C PRO A 200 -28.16 39.58 -35.31
N ILE A 201 -28.67 40.11 -34.20
CA ILE A 201 -30.09 40.21 -33.88
C ILE A 201 -30.71 41.22 -34.86
N ARG A 202 -31.80 40.83 -35.53
CA ARG A 202 -32.69 41.78 -36.22
C ARG A 202 -33.76 42.21 -35.22
N GLU A 203 -33.80 43.50 -34.94
CA GLU A 203 -34.93 44.14 -34.24
C GLU A 203 -36.08 44.31 -35.24
N THR A 204 -37.27 43.93 -34.79
CA THR A 204 -38.58 44.24 -35.39
C THR A 204 -39.26 45.30 -34.56
#